data_AF-A0A8J9TG16-F1
#
_entry.id   AF-A0A8J9TG16-F1
#
_cell.length_a   1.000
_cell.length_b   1.000
_cell.length_c   1.000
_cell.angle_alpha   90.00
_cell.angle_beta   90.00
_cell.angle_gamma   90.00
#
_symmetry.space_group_name_H-M   'P 1'
#
loop_
_entity.id
_entity.type
_entity.pdbx_description
1 polymer ?
#
loop_
_entity_poly.entity_id
_entity_poly.type
_entity_poly.pdbx_seq_one_letter_code
_entity_poly.pdbx_strand_id
1 'polypeptide(L)'
;MSSTLAPNEAIWITQRSLEKNPQAHVTPTTNQSKARVVLLLDLDCFYAQCECVRLGWDAMETPLALLQWDSVLAVTYPARKYGIKRGDSWDTVHQKSQGACYAVHVPILTTNGSRTDRVATLPPGE
;
A
#
# COMPACT_ATOMS: atom_id res chain seq x y z
N MET A 1 20.57 -17.97 30.01
CA MET A 1 20.90 -16.69 29.33
C MET A 1 20.46 -16.78 27.89
N SER A 2 19.97 -15.66 27.34
CA SER A 2 19.46 -15.47 25.96
C SER A 2 17.99 -15.88 25.76
N SER A 3 17.03 -15.04 26.15
CA SER A 3 16.52 -13.84 25.44
C SER A 3 15.63 -14.21 24.25
N THR A 4 14.35 -14.43 24.56
CA THR A 4 13.22 -14.43 23.63
C THR A 4 13.17 -13.09 22.89
N LEU A 5 13.37 -13.10 21.57
CA LEU A 5 13.15 -11.93 20.71
C LEU A 5 11.65 -11.63 20.67
N ALA A 6 11.27 -10.40 21.04
CA ALA A 6 9.89 -9.94 20.97
C ALA A 6 9.47 -9.69 19.51
N PRO A 7 8.32 -10.21 19.05
CA PRO A 7 7.83 -10.00 17.70
C PRO A 7 6.83 -8.82 17.70
N ASN A 8 7.28 -7.61 17.39
CA ASN A 8 6.45 -6.46 16.93
C ASN A 8 7.19 -5.12 17.07
N GLU A 9 8.26 -4.91 16.29
CA GLU A 9 8.68 -3.53 16.04
C GLU A 9 7.88 -2.91 14.90
N ALA A 10 7.58 -1.62 15.09
CA ALA A 10 6.99 -0.66 14.14
C ALA A 10 5.45 -0.66 13.97
N ILE A 11 4.73 -0.32 15.04
CA ILE A 11 3.65 0.68 14.90
C ILE A 11 4.18 1.98 15.50
N TRP A 12 4.58 2.94 14.66
CA TRP A 12 5.06 4.25 15.10
C TRP A 12 3.90 5.11 15.61
N ILE A 13 3.37 4.80 16.80
CA ILE A 13 2.48 5.72 17.52
C ILE A 13 3.38 6.75 18.20
N THR A 14 3.69 7.86 17.52
CA THR A 14 4.26 9.03 18.18
C THR A 14 3.15 9.73 18.97
N GLN A 15 2.97 9.36 20.23
CA GLN A 15 2.15 10.14 21.16
C GLN A 15 2.96 11.36 21.59
N ARG A 16 2.70 12.53 20.99
CA ARG A 16 3.26 13.79 21.47
C ARG A 16 2.60 14.13 22.80
N SER A 17 3.23 13.70 23.90
CA SER A 17 2.86 14.12 25.25
C SER A 17 2.97 15.65 25.32
N LEU A 18 1.87 16.32 25.65
CA LEU A 18 1.86 17.76 25.90
C LEU A 18 2.53 18.02 27.25
N GLU A 19 3.86 18.05 27.27
CA GLU A 19 4.58 18.68 28.37
C GLU A 19 4.20 20.17 28.38
N LYS A 20 3.33 20.53 29.32
CA LYS A 20 2.95 21.92 29.56
C LYS A 20 4.19 22.65 30.05
N ASN A 21 4.76 23.50 29.20
CA ASN A 21 5.77 24.49 29.57
C ASN A 21 5.24 25.32 30.76
N PRO A 22 5.88 25.29 31.95
CA PRO A 22 5.38 25.96 33.15
C PRO A 22 5.39 27.50 33.09
N GLN A 23 5.88 28.10 31.99
CA GLN A 23 6.22 29.52 31.93
C GLN A 23 5.34 30.36 31.00
N ALA A 24 4.09 29.95 30.76
CA ALA A 24 3.11 30.78 30.05
C ALA A 24 2.07 31.33 31.04
N HIS A 25 2.02 32.66 31.17
CA HIS A 25 1.04 33.41 31.95
C HIS A 25 -0.39 33.01 31.56
N VAL A 26 -1.10 32.32 32.47
CA VAL A 26 -2.38 31.67 32.19
C VAL A 26 -3.52 32.69 32.23
N THR A 27 -4.03 33.07 31.06
CA THR A 27 -5.40 33.59 30.92
C THR A 27 -6.35 32.38 30.81
N PRO A 28 -7.44 32.29 31.59
CA PRO A 28 -8.32 31.13 31.55
C PRO A 28 -9.27 31.27 30.35
N THR A 29 -8.79 30.97 29.16
CA THR A 29 -9.68 30.75 28.01
C THR A 29 -10.19 29.31 28.07
N THR A 30 -11.46 29.18 28.43
CA THR A 30 -12.24 27.94 28.43
C THR A 30 -12.47 27.43 27.01
N ASN A 31 -11.41 26.95 26.38
CA ASN A 31 -11.50 26.11 25.19
C ASN A 31 -10.37 25.08 25.25
N GLN A 32 -10.49 24.14 26.20
CA GLN A 32 -9.72 22.90 26.11
C GLN A 32 -10.22 22.15 24.87
N SER A 33 -9.55 22.34 23.73
CA SER A 33 -9.73 21.46 22.59
C SER A 33 -9.53 20.02 23.08
N LYS A 34 -10.59 19.21 23.05
CA LYS A 34 -10.52 17.78 23.41
C LYS A 34 -9.27 17.18 22.78
N ALA A 35 -8.49 16.42 23.55
CA ALA A 35 -7.33 15.72 23.01
C ALA A 35 -7.79 14.89 21.81
N ARG A 36 -7.19 15.13 20.64
CA ARG A 36 -7.53 14.43 19.40
C ARG A 36 -6.59 13.25 19.24
N VAL A 37 -7.16 12.09 18.94
CA VAL A 37 -6.41 10.91 18.49
C VAL A 37 -6.62 10.79 16.99
N VAL A 38 -5.53 10.74 16.23
CA VAL A 38 -5.55 10.59 14.76
C VAL A 38 -4.84 9.28 14.42
N LEU A 39 -5.50 8.44 13.63
CA LEU A 39 -4.96 7.19 13.11
C LEU A 39 -4.84 7.26 11.59
N LEU A 40 -3.69 6.85 11.07
CA LEU A 40 -3.47 6.64 9.64
C LEU A 40 -3.37 5.14 9.41
N LEU A 41 -4.20 4.63 8.51
CA LEU A 41 -4.15 3.25 8.05
C LEU A 41 -3.67 3.26 6.60
N ASP A 42 -2.58 2.56 6.33
CA ASP A 42 -2.03 2.36 5.00
C ASP A 42 -2.08 0.86 4.68
N LEU A 43 -2.48 0.52 3.45
CA LEU A 43 -2.58 -0.86 3.02
C LEU A 43 -1.28 -1.27 2.31
N ASP A 44 -0.66 -2.31 2.84
CA ASP A 44 0.58 -2.86 2.33
C ASP A 44 0.48 -3.22 0.85
N CYS A 45 1.32 -2.60 0.01
CA CYS A 45 1.44 -2.96 -1.40
C CYS A 45 0.08 -3.03 -2.14
N PHE A 46 -0.88 -2.18 -1.76
CA PHE A 46 -2.31 -2.34 -2.04
C PHE A 46 -2.66 -2.95 -3.40
N TYR A 47 -2.28 -2.31 -4.51
CA TYR A 47 -2.65 -2.79 -5.84
C TYR A 47 -2.11 -4.19 -6.16
N ALA A 48 -0.91 -4.53 -5.70
CA ALA A 48 -0.34 -5.86 -5.91
C ALA A 48 -1.10 -6.92 -5.08
N GLN A 49 -1.52 -6.59 -3.86
CA GLN A 49 -2.35 -7.50 -3.06
C GLN A 49 -3.74 -7.72 -3.67
N CYS A 50 -4.36 -6.67 -4.20
CA CYS A 50 -5.63 -6.81 -4.94
C CYS A 50 -5.50 -7.79 -6.11
N GLU A 51 -4.39 -7.72 -6.85
CA GLU A 51 -4.15 -8.60 -7.98
C GLU A 51 -3.84 -10.04 -7.55
N CYS A 52 -3.12 -10.24 -6.45
CA CYS A 52 -2.97 -11.56 -5.85
C CYS A 52 -4.34 -12.17 -5.48
N VAL A 53 -5.23 -11.40 -4.83
CA VAL A 53 -6.60 -11.87 -4.52
C VAL A 53 -7.37 -12.20 -5.79
N ARG A 54 -7.34 -11.33 -6.80
CA ARG A 54 -8.01 -11.53 -8.10
C ARG A 54 -7.53 -12.80 -8.82
N LEU A 55 -6.25 -13.13 -8.69
CA LEU A 55 -5.61 -14.29 -9.34
C LEU A 55 -5.61 -15.55 -8.47
N GLY A 56 -6.07 -15.48 -7.22
CA GLY A 56 -6.01 -16.60 -6.27
C GLY A 56 -4.58 -16.94 -5.83
N TRP A 57 -3.67 -15.95 -5.82
CA TRP A 57 -2.29 -16.11 -5.36
C TRP A 57 -2.13 -15.63 -3.92
N ASP A 58 -1.21 -16.28 -3.20
CA ASP A 58 -0.80 -15.82 -1.87
C ASP A 58 0.17 -14.65 -2.00
N ALA A 59 -0.23 -13.46 -1.55
CA ALA A 59 0.57 -12.24 -1.59
C ALA A 59 1.80 -12.28 -0.68
N MET A 60 1.82 -13.15 0.33
CA MET A 60 2.93 -13.29 1.28
C MET A 60 4.07 -14.14 0.73
N GLU A 61 3.79 -15.02 -0.21
CA GLU A 61 4.77 -15.93 -0.82
C GLU A 61 5.10 -15.55 -2.27
N THR A 62 4.14 -14.99 -3.01
CA THR A 62 4.27 -14.75 -4.45
C THR A 62 5.06 -13.47 -4.74
N PRO A 63 6.22 -13.53 -5.42
CA PRO A 63 6.90 -12.34 -5.93
C PRO A 63 6.16 -11.82 -7.17
N LEU A 64 5.43 -10.73 -6.99
CA LEU A 64 4.66 -10.07 -8.04
C LEU A 64 5.06 -8.59 -8.16
N ALA A 65 5.30 -8.16 -9.40
CA ALA A 65 5.39 -6.77 -9.81
C ALA A 65 4.18 -6.40 -10.69
N LEU A 66 3.32 -5.54 -10.19
CA LEU A 66 2.19 -5.01 -10.95
C LEU A 66 2.65 -3.82 -11.79
N LEU A 67 2.45 -3.90 -13.10
CA LEU A 67 2.82 -2.91 -14.11
C LEU A 67 1.62 -2.07 -14.53
N GLN A 68 1.88 -0.80 -14.79
CA GLN A 68 1.03 0.07 -15.57
C GLN A 68 1.88 0.70 -16.68
N TRP A 69 1.54 0.38 -17.92
CA TRP A 69 2.40 0.62 -19.07
C TRP A 69 3.77 -0.02 -18.86
N ASP A 70 4.87 0.69 -19.12
CA ASP A 70 6.24 0.20 -18.90
C ASP A 70 6.81 0.59 -17.52
N SER A 71 5.95 0.66 -16.50
CA SER A 71 6.41 1.02 -15.14
C SER A 71 5.72 0.22 -14.06
N VAL A 72 6.52 -0.26 -13.10
CA VAL A 72 6.02 -0.94 -11.90
C VAL A 72 5.24 0.05 -11.04
N LEU A 73 3.94 -0.21 -10.90
CA LEU A 73 3.00 0.54 -10.08
C LEU A 73 3.03 0.08 -8.62
N ALA A 74 3.08 -1.23 -8.37
CA ALA A 74 3.12 -1.83 -7.04
C ALA A 74 3.86 -3.17 -7.06
N VAL A 75 4.39 -3.60 -5.91
CA VAL A 75 5.13 -4.86 -5.76
C VAL A 75 4.76 -5.55 -4.46
N THR A 76 4.66 -6.86 -4.42
CA THR A 76 4.53 -7.61 -3.17
C THR A 76 5.83 -7.60 -2.37
N TYR A 77 5.79 -7.87 -1.06
CA TYR A 77 7.01 -7.95 -0.25
C TYR A 77 8.01 -9.00 -0.73
N PRO A 78 7.61 -10.21 -1.17
CA PRO A 78 8.54 -11.16 -1.78
C PRO A 78 9.28 -10.61 -2.99
N ALA A 79 8.61 -9.83 -3.85
CA ALA A 79 9.26 -9.20 -5.01
C ALA A 79 10.34 -8.19 -4.62
N ARG A 80 10.19 -7.49 -3.47
CA ARG A 80 11.19 -6.53 -2.97
C ARG A 80 12.52 -7.19 -2.63
N LYS A 81 12.52 -8.49 -2.30
CA LYS A 81 13.76 -9.25 -2.01
C LYS A 81 14.72 -9.29 -3.21
N TYR A 82 14.19 -9.15 -4.42
CA TYR A 82 14.97 -9.04 -5.67
C TYR A 82 15.42 -7.60 -5.98
N GLY A 83 15.16 -6.63 -5.09
CA GLY A 83 15.48 -5.22 -5.33
C GLY A 83 14.57 -4.53 -6.35
N ILE A 84 13.40 -5.11 -6.65
CA ILE A 84 12.38 -4.50 -7.52
C ILE A 84 11.66 -3.39 -6.75
N LYS A 85 11.48 -2.25 -7.40
CA LYS A 85 10.85 -1.06 -6.82
C LYS A 85 9.83 -0.43 -7.77
N ARG A 86 8.93 0.39 -7.22
CA ARG A 86 8.05 1.26 -8.00
C ARG A 86 8.89 2.09 -8.98
N GLY A 87 8.44 2.19 -10.22
CA GLY A 87 9.13 2.93 -11.28
C GLY A 87 10.07 2.08 -12.14
N ASP A 88 10.45 0.86 -11.71
CA ASP A 88 11.24 -0.04 -12.55
C ASP A 88 10.47 -0.40 -13.84
N SER A 89 11.18 -0.60 -14.95
CA SER A 89 10.61 -1.10 -16.21
C SER A 89 10.43 -2.61 -16.20
N TRP A 90 9.68 -3.15 -17.16
CA TRP A 90 9.56 -4.60 -17.33
C TRP A 90 10.94 -5.29 -17.47
N ASP A 91 11.83 -4.76 -18.29
CA ASP A 91 13.17 -5.33 -18.49
C ASP A 91 13.98 -5.36 -17.20
N THR A 92 13.85 -4.30 -16.38
CA THR A 92 14.52 -4.21 -15.08
C THR A 92 13.99 -5.27 -14.11
N VAL A 93 12.68 -5.52 -14.10
CA VAL A 93 12.06 -6.59 -13.30
C VAL A 93 12.59 -7.95 -13.70
N HIS A 94 12.65 -8.22 -15.01
CA HIS A 94 13.15 -9.48 -15.53
C HIS A 94 14.63 -9.69 -15.15
N GLN A 95 15.47 -8.68 -15.35
CA GLN A 95 16.90 -8.73 -15.03
C GLN A 95 17.15 -8.98 -13.54
N LYS A 96 16.48 -8.24 -12.66
CA LYS A 96 16.67 -8.33 -11.20
C LYS A 96 16.21 -9.65 -10.61
N SER A 97 15.09 -10.18 -11.11
CA SER A 97 14.51 -11.42 -10.61
C SER A 97 15.00 -12.68 -11.32
N GLN A 98 15.71 -12.53 -12.45
CA GLN A 98 16.12 -13.65 -13.31
C GLN A 98 14.90 -14.53 -13.71
N GLY A 99 13.75 -13.89 -13.93
CA GLY A 99 12.50 -14.57 -14.26
C GLY A 99 11.74 -15.16 -13.07
N ALA A 100 12.22 -15.03 -11.82
CA ALA A 100 11.54 -15.55 -10.64
C ALA A 100 10.35 -14.70 -10.18
N CYS A 101 10.24 -13.44 -10.62
CA CYS A 101 9.15 -12.54 -10.27
C CYS A 101 8.11 -12.52 -11.39
N TYR A 102 6.85 -12.72 -11.03
CA TYR A 102 5.73 -12.51 -11.96
C TYR A 102 5.57 -11.02 -12.22
N ALA A 103 5.40 -10.61 -13.47
CA ALA A 103 4.89 -9.27 -13.77
C ALA A 103 3.54 -9.34 -14.46
N VAL A 104 2.58 -8.60 -13.91
CA VAL A 104 1.19 -8.56 -14.35
C VAL A 104 0.87 -7.13 -14.72
N HIS A 105 0.19 -6.89 -15.84
CA HIS A 105 -0.26 -5.55 -16.21
C HIS A 105 -1.66 -5.28 -15.63
N VAL A 106 -1.92 -4.05 -15.19
CA VAL A 106 -3.27 -3.63 -14.77
C VAL A 106 -4.29 -3.88 -15.90
N PRO A 107 -5.56 -4.20 -15.59
CA PRO A 107 -6.58 -4.38 -16.61
C PRO A 107 -6.71 -3.15 -17.53
N ILE A 108 -6.68 -3.37 -18.84
CA ILE A 108 -6.88 -2.32 -19.86
C ILE A 108 -8.30 -2.48 -20.41
N LEU A 109 -9.13 -1.45 -20.22
CA LEU A 109 -10.44 -1.37 -20.86
C LEU A 109 -10.27 -0.80 -22.27
N THR A 110 -10.58 -1.58 -23.29
CA THR A 110 -10.65 -1.09 -24.66
C THR A 110 -12.00 -0.42 -24.89
N THR A 111 -11.99 0.88 -25.11
CA THR A 111 -13.19 1.58 -25.58
C THR A 111 -13.27 1.38 -27.09
N ASN A 112 -13.97 0.34 -27.53
CA ASN A 112 -14.40 0.26 -28.92
C ASN A 112 -15.21 1.53 -29.19
N GLY A 113 -14.71 2.43 -30.05
CA GLY A 113 -15.13 3.83 -30.18
C GLY A 113 -16.61 4.06 -30.50
N SER A 114 -17.49 3.87 -29.52
CA SER A 114 -18.86 4.33 -29.54
C SER A 114 -19.15 4.93 -28.18
N ARG A 115 -19.03 6.26 -28.16
CA ARG A 115 -19.49 7.12 -27.10
C ARG A 115 -21.02 7.03 -27.09
N THR A 116 -21.58 6.07 -26.38
CA THR A 116 -22.98 6.09 -26.00
C THR A 116 -23.03 6.22 -24.50
N ASP A 117 -23.42 7.41 -24.05
CA ASP A 117 -23.67 7.76 -22.67
C ASP A 117 -24.59 6.72 -22.01
N ARG A 118 -24.04 5.73 -21.30
CA ARG A 118 -24.82 4.87 -20.40
C ARG A 118 -23.97 4.51 -19.18
N VAL A 119 -24.41 5.07 -18.06
CA VAL A 119 -24.23 4.62 -16.68
C VAL A 119 -23.90 3.12 -16.65
N ALA A 120 -22.73 2.79 -16.09
CA ALA A 120 -22.32 1.43 -15.80
C ALA A 120 -23.44 0.75 -14.99
N THR A 121 -24.24 -0.06 -15.67
CA THR A 121 -25.28 -0.85 -15.02
C THR A 121 -24.57 -2.10 -14.54
N LEU A 122 -24.45 -2.24 -13.22
CA LEU A 122 -23.94 -3.46 -12.57
C LEU A 122 -24.74 -4.67 -13.06
N PRO A 123 -24.10 -5.84 -13.26
CA PRO A 123 -24.83 -7.06 -13.57
C PRO A 123 -25.78 -7.42 -12.41
N PRO A 124 -26.99 -7.92 -12.69
CA PRO A 124 -27.90 -8.37 -11.65
C PRO A 124 -27.25 -9.57 -10.93
N GLY A 125 -27.22 -9.50 -9.59
CA GLY A 125 -26.69 -10.56 -8.75
C GLY A 125 -27.47 -11.85 -8.91
N GLU A 126 -26.73 -12.96 -8.99
CA GLU A 126 -27.21 -14.30 -8.65
C GLU A 126 -27.08 -14.53 -7.14
#